data_AF-A0A9P4NU19-F1
#
_entry.id   AF-A0A9P4NU19-F1
#
_cell.length_a   1.000
_cell.length_b   1.000
_cell.length_c   1.000
_cell.angle_alpha   90.00
_cell.angle_beta   90.00
_cell.angle_gamma   90.00
#
_symmetry.space_group_name_H-M   'P 1'
#
loop_
_entity.id
_entity.type
_entity.pdbx_description
1 polymer ?
#
loop_
_entity_poly.entity_id
_entity_poly.type
_entity_poly.pdbx_seq_one_letter_code
_entity_poly.pdbx_strand_id
1 'polypeptide(L)'
;SRSKPQVGSDEWHKVRRDNHKEVERRRRETINEGINELQKIVPGCEKNKGSILQRAHQYIAQLKDNEQQNIEKWTLEKLLLDQAINELSNSCDKLKGDYQKVWEEKEKYKRACE
;
A
#
# COMPACT_ATOMS: atom_id res chain seq x y z
N SER A 1 -8.47 21.23 -49.47
CA SER A 1 -8.64 21.90 -48.17
C SER A 1 -10.12 22.19 -47.98
N ARG A 2 -10.79 21.66 -46.95
CA ARG A 2 -12.18 22.08 -46.67
C ARG A 2 -12.14 23.51 -46.11
N SER A 3 -12.70 24.47 -46.82
CA SER A 3 -12.83 25.85 -46.36
C SER A 3 -13.64 25.86 -45.06
N LYS A 4 -13.17 26.62 -44.06
CA LYS A 4 -13.93 26.79 -42.82
C LYS A 4 -15.24 27.50 -43.17
N PRO A 5 -16.40 27.02 -42.71
CA PRO A 5 -17.68 27.63 -43.02
C PRO A 5 -17.73 29.07 -42.50
N GLN A 6 -18.42 29.95 -43.24
CA GLN A 6 -18.50 31.37 -42.94
C GLN A 6 -19.12 31.61 -41.55
N VAL A 7 -18.49 32.44 -40.72
CA VAL A 7 -18.99 32.74 -39.37
C VAL A 7 -20.41 33.30 -39.45
N GLY A 8 -21.33 32.72 -38.69
CA GLY A 8 -22.76 33.08 -38.69
C GLY A 8 -23.61 32.35 -39.75
N SER A 9 -23.02 31.54 -40.63
CA SER A 9 -23.79 30.67 -41.54
C SER A 9 -24.40 29.47 -40.81
N ASP A 10 -25.45 28.90 -41.36
CA ASP A 10 -26.09 27.68 -40.84
C ASP A 10 -25.11 26.49 -40.75
N GLU A 11 -24.19 26.40 -41.71
CA GLU A 11 -23.11 25.40 -41.73
C GLU A 11 -22.13 25.61 -40.57
N TRP A 12 -21.77 26.86 -40.28
CA TRP A 12 -20.92 27.19 -39.15
C TRP A 12 -21.61 26.86 -37.82
N HIS A 13 -22.89 27.18 -37.68
CA HIS A 13 -23.68 26.81 -36.49
C HIS A 13 -23.80 25.28 -36.34
N LYS A 14 -23.98 24.54 -37.44
CA LYS A 14 -24.04 23.07 -37.43
C LYS A 14 -22.71 22.46 -36.98
N VAL A 15 -21.59 22.86 -37.60
CA VAL A 15 -20.24 22.38 -37.23
C VAL A 15 -19.94 22.67 -35.75
N ARG A 16 -20.32 23.85 -35.26
CA ARG A 16 -20.09 24.22 -33.85
C ARG A 16 -20.90 23.34 -32.89
N ARG A 17 -22.17 23.06 -33.21
CA ARG A 17 -23.03 22.15 -32.42
C ARG A 17 -22.50 20.72 -32.44
N ASP A 18 -22.09 20.22 -33.60
CA ASP A 18 -21.59 18.85 -33.75
C ASP A 18 -20.25 18.67 -33.03
N ASN A 19 -19.35 19.65 -33.13
CA ASN A 19 -18.11 19.66 -32.35
C ASN A 19 -18.38 19.68 -30.84
N HIS A 20 -19.34 20.49 -30.39
CA HIS A 20 -19.71 20.52 -28.96
C HIS A 20 -20.28 19.18 -28.48
N LYS A 21 -21.11 18.51 -29.29
CA LYS A 21 -21.61 17.16 -28.99
C LYS A 21 -20.48 16.13 -28.90
N GLU A 22 -19.54 16.19 -29.84
CA GLU A 22 -18.39 15.28 -29.87
C GLU A 22 -17.47 15.47 -28.66
N VAL A 23 -17.21 16.72 -28.27
CA VAL A 23 -16.44 17.03 -27.05
C VAL A 23 -17.11 16.44 -25.81
N GLU A 24 -18.42 16.64 -25.67
CA GLU A 24 -19.16 16.11 -24.52
C GLU A 24 -19.26 14.57 -24.54
N ARG A 25 -19.36 13.95 -25.72
CA ARG A 25 -19.31 12.48 -25.86
C ARG A 25 -17.99 11.93 -25.34
N ARG A 26 -16.85 12.48 -25.80
CA ARG A 26 -15.52 12.05 -25.35
C ARG A 26 -15.34 12.22 -23.84
N ARG A 27 -15.79 13.35 -23.28
CA ARG A 27 -15.76 13.57 -21.83
C ARG A 27 -16.51 12.48 -21.08
N ARG A 28 -17.71 12.10 -21.54
CA ARG A 28 -18.51 11.03 -20.92
C ARG A 28 -17.83 9.67 -21.03
N GLU A 29 -17.18 9.39 -22.16
CA GLU A 29 -16.43 8.14 -22.36
C GLU A 29 -15.27 8.02 -21.39
N THR A 30 -14.44 9.06 -21.28
CA THR A 30 -13.33 9.09 -20.30
C THR A 30 -13.82 8.90 -18.87
N ILE A 31 -14.93 9.53 -18.48
CA ILE A 31 -15.51 9.34 -17.15
C ILE A 31 -15.97 7.88 -16.95
N ASN A 32 -16.63 7.30 -17.94
CA ASN A 32 -17.11 5.92 -17.85
C ASN A 32 -15.97 4.91 -17.80
N GLU A 33 -14.92 5.13 -18.58
CA GLU A 33 -13.69 4.33 -18.52
C GLU A 33 -13.09 4.38 -17.12
N GLY A 34 -12.93 5.58 -16.54
CA GLY A 34 -12.43 5.72 -15.16
C GLY A 34 -13.27 4.97 -14.12
N ILE A 35 -14.60 5.02 -14.24
CA ILE A 35 -15.50 4.28 -13.32
C ILE A 35 -15.36 2.77 -13.52
N ASN A 36 -15.21 2.30 -14.76
CA ASN A 36 -15.03 0.88 -15.05
C ASN A 36 -13.68 0.36 -14.55
N GLU A 37 -12.61 1.16 -14.61
CA GLU A 37 -11.32 0.76 -14.03
C GLU A 37 -11.39 0.64 -12.51
N LEU A 38 -12.09 1.57 -11.83
CA LEU A 38 -12.33 1.47 -10.39
C LEU A 38 -13.06 0.16 -10.04
N GLN A 39 -14.04 -0.24 -10.84
CA GLN A 39 -14.79 -1.48 -10.61
C GLN A 39 -13.90 -2.74 -10.61
N LYS A 40 -12.83 -2.77 -11.41
CA LYS A 40 -11.95 -3.95 -11.52
C LYS A 40 -11.13 -4.20 -10.27
N ILE A 41 -10.75 -3.14 -9.55
CA ILE A 41 -9.85 -3.21 -8.38
C ILE A 41 -10.61 -3.17 -7.05
N VAL A 42 -11.85 -2.67 -7.05
CA VAL A 42 -12.66 -2.54 -5.85
C VAL A 42 -13.56 -3.78 -5.70
N PRO A 43 -13.40 -4.59 -4.63
CA PRO A 43 -14.18 -5.80 -4.44
C PRO A 43 -15.64 -5.50 -4.06
N GLY A 44 -16.55 -6.34 -4.54
CA GLY A 44 -17.98 -6.25 -4.21
C GLY A 44 -18.71 -5.09 -4.89
N CYS A 45 -18.20 -4.62 -6.03
CA CYS A 45 -18.89 -3.60 -6.81
C CYS A 45 -20.06 -4.19 -7.62
N GLU A 46 -21.23 -3.59 -7.49
CA GLU A 46 -22.35 -3.79 -8.41
C GLU A 46 -22.16 -2.98 -9.70
N LYS A 47 -23.00 -3.22 -10.72
CA LYS A 47 -22.93 -2.55 -12.04
C LYS A 47 -23.35 -1.07 -12.03
N ASN A 48 -23.76 -0.50 -10.89
CA ASN A 48 -24.22 0.89 -10.80
C ASN A 48 -23.03 1.84 -10.54
N LYS A 49 -22.92 2.92 -11.32
CA LYS A 49 -21.85 3.93 -11.17
C LYS A 49 -21.82 4.55 -9.78
N GLY A 50 -22.98 4.82 -9.18
CA GLY A 50 -23.07 5.39 -7.83
C GLY A 50 -22.53 4.44 -6.76
N SER A 51 -22.90 3.16 -6.83
CA SER A 51 -22.42 2.15 -5.89
C SER A 51 -20.92 1.87 -6.07
N ILE A 52 -20.40 1.88 -7.31
CA ILE A 52 -18.96 1.74 -7.57
C ILE A 52 -18.19 2.87 -6.86
N LEU A 53 -18.62 4.13 -7.02
CA LEU A 53 -17.95 5.27 -6.38
C LEU A 53 -18.01 5.21 -4.86
N GLN A 54 -19.16 4.87 -4.29
CA GLN A 54 -19.32 4.74 -2.84
C GLN A 54 -18.47 3.58 -2.29
N ARG A 55 -18.45 2.44 -2.98
CA ARG A 55 -17.66 1.28 -2.60
C ARG A 55 -16.16 1.57 -2.72
N ALA A 56 -15.74 2.28 -3.76
CA ALA A 56 -14.35 2.71 -3.92
C ALA A 56 -13.90 3.59 -2.74
N HIS A 57 -14.70 4.57 -2.34
CA HIS A 57 -14.42 5.39 -1.16
C HIS A 57 -14.26 4.54 0.10
N GLN A 58 -15.22 3.64 0.38
CA GLN A 58 -15.16 2.75 1.55
C GLN A 58 -13.93 1.84 1.51
N TYR A 59 -13.60 1.31 0.35
CA TYR A 59 -12.46 0.40 0.20
C TYR A 59 -11.14 1.13 0.43
N ILE A 60 -10.99 2.36 -0.06
CA ILE A 60 -9.80 3.19 0.22
C ILE A 60 -9.68 3.47 1.73
N ALA A 61 -10.79 3.81 2.41
CA ALA A 61 -10.77 4.01 3.86
C ALA A 61 -10.35 2.72 4.60
N GLN A 62 -10.91 1.58 4.22
CA GLN A 62 -10.54 0.28 4.78
C GLN A 62 -9.06 -0.06 4.54
N LEU A 63 -8.53 0.20 3.34
CA LEU A 63 -7.13 -0.04 3.04
C LEU A 63 -6.21 0.82 3.91
N LYS A 64 -6.56 2.08 4.16
CA LYS A 64 -5.80 2.97 5.06
C LYS A 64 -5.84 2.48 6.51
N ASP A 65 -7.01 2.07 6.99
CA ASP A 65 -7.15 1.54 8.35
C ASP A 65 -6.36 0.23 8.51
N ASN A 66 -6.41 -0.65 7.51
CA ASN A 66 -5.64 -1.89 7.49
C ASN A 66 -4.13 -1.64 7.44
N GLU A 67 -3.68 -0.65 6.66
CA GLU A 67 -2.28 -0.25 6.59
C GLU A 67 -1.78 0.24 7.96
N GLN A 68 -2.56 1.09 8.63
CA GLN A 68 -2.25 1.57 9.98
C GLN A 68 -2.16 0.42 10.99
N GLN A 69 -3.13 -0.50 10.99
CA GLN A 69 -3.11 -1.67 11.87
C GLN A 69 -1.91 -2.59 11.58
N ASN A 70 -1.54 -2.78 10.31
CA ASN A 70 -0.38 -3.58 9.94
C ASN A 70 0.92 -2.94 10.43
N ILE A 71 1.04 -1.61 10.33
CA ILE A 71 2.20 -0.87 10.86
C ILE A 71 2.30 -1.04 12.38
N GLU A 72 1.18 -0.90 13.09
CA GLU A 72 1.14 -1.07 14.55
C GLU A 72 1.52 -2.50 14.96
N LYS A 73 0.94 -3.51 14.30
CA LYS A 73 1.25 -4.91 14.54
C LYS A 73 2.73 -5.21 14.29
N TRP A 74 3.27 -4.77 13.15
CA TRP A 74 4.67 -4.99 12.81
C TRP A 74 5.62 -4.29 13.78
N THR A 75 5.26 -3.07 14.22
CA THR A 75 6.03 -2.32 15.22
C THR A 75 6.07 -3.06 16.55
N LEU A 76 4.93 -3.60 17.00
CA LEU A 76 4.86 -4.38 18.23
C LEU A 76 5.67 -5.67 18.13
N GLU A 77 5.50 -6.43 17.04
CA GLU A 77 6.26 -7.67 16.79
C GLU A 77 7.77 -7.40 16.78
N LYS A 78 8.21 -6.32 16.13
CA LYS A 78 9.61 -5.91 16.12
C LYS A 78 10.13 -5.62 17.53
N LEU A 79 9.39 -4.83 18.32
CA LEU A 79 9.80 -4.49 19.70
C LEU A 79 9.93 -5.75 20.58
N LEU A 80 9.01 -6.70 20.46
CA LEU A 80 9.06 -7.96 21.20
C LEU A 80 10.24 -8.83 20.78
N LEU A 81 10.53 -8.90 19.48
CA LEU A 81 11.70 -9.63 18.97
C LEU A 81 13.00 -8.98 19.41
N ASP A 82 13.11 -7.65 19.35
CA ASP A 82 14.27 -6.89 19.82
C ASP A 82 14.50 -7.14 21.33
N GLN A 83 13.44 -7.18 22.13
CA GLN A 83 13.53 -7.55 23.55
C GLN A 83 14.03 -8.99 23.73
N ALA A 84 13.46 -9.96 23.01
CA ALA A 84 13.87 -11.36 23.10
C ALA A 84 15.34 -11.57 22.67
N ILE A 85 15.79 -10.87 21.62
CA ILE A 85 17.19 -10.88 21.17
C ILE A 85 18.11 -10.34 22.26
N ASN A 86 17.73 -9.24 22.93
CA ASN A 86 18.52 -8.68 24.03
C ASN A 86 18.60 -9.64 25.22
N GLU A 87 17.49 -10.28 25.60
CA GLU A 87 17.45 -11.27 26.69
C GLU A 87 18.31 -12.51 26.37
N LEU A 88 18.25 -13.01 25.14
CA LEU A 88 19.08 -14.12 24.67
C LEU A 88 20.56 -13.75 24.61
N SER A 89 20.89 -12.54 24.16
CA SER A 89 22.26 -12.05 24.10
C SER A 89 22.87 -11.94 25.50
N ASN A 90 22.13 -11.35 26.44
CA ASN A 90 22.54 -11.26 27.85
C ASN A 90 22.74 -12.66 28.48
N SER A 91 21.86 -13.61 28.17
CA SER A 91 21.98 -14.99 28.65
C SER A 91 23.21 -15.70 28.07
N CYS A 92 23.48 -15.50 26.79
CA CYS A 92 24.68 -16.03 26.14
C CYS A 92 25.97 -15.47 26.77
N ASP A 93 26.03 -14.16 27.01
CA ASP A 93 27.22 -13.53 27.57
C ASP A 93 27.47 -13.95 29.01
N LYS A 94 26.40 -14.12 29.80
CA LYS A 94 26.49 -14.72 31.14
C LYS A 94 27.05 -16.14 31.09
N LEU A 95 26.52 -16.99 30.21
CA LEU A 95 26.96 -18.38 30.08
C LEU A 95 28.42 -18.48 29.63
N LYS A 96 28.86 -17.62 28.69
CA LYS A 96 30.27 -17.53 28.29
C LYS A 96 31.16 -17.15 29.47
N GLY A 97 30.75 -16.17 30.27
CA GLY A 97 31.49 -15.74 31.46
C GLY A 97 31.61 -16.84 32.49
N ASP A 98 30.53 -17.57 32.77
CA ASP A 98 30.54 -18.69 33.73
C ASP A 98 31.38 -19.87 33.20
N TYR A 99 31.27 -20.19 31.91
CA TYR A 99 32.12 -21.21 31.27
C TYR A 99 33.61 -20.87 31.40
N GLN A 100 33.99 -19.61 31.16
CA GLN A 100 35.37 -19.17 31.27
C GLN A 100 35.91 -19.32 32.71
N LYS A 101 35.13 -18.95 33.73
CA LYS A 101 35.53 -19.13 35.14
C LYS A 101 35.76 -20.60 35.49
N VAL A 102 34.80 -21.46 35.14
CA VAL A 102 34.89 -22.91 35.39
C VAL A 102 36.09 -23.51 34.66
N TRP A 103 36.36 -23.06 33.44
CA TRP A 103 37.52 -23.49 32.68
C TRP A 103 38.84 -23.10 33.34
N GLU A 104 38.96 -21.85 33.81
CA GLU A 104 40.14 -21.38 34.54
C GLU A 104 40.36 -22.14 35.86
N GLU A 105 39.29 -22.44 36.60
CA GLU A 105 39.35 -23.26 37.82
C GLU A 105 39.83 -24.68 37.52
N LYS A 106 39.26 -25.33 36.50
CA LYS A 106 39.67 -26.67 36.05
C LYS A 106 41.16 -26.69 35.67
N GLU A 107 41.65 -25.68 34.96
CA GLU A 107 43.07 -25.59 34.60
C GLU A 107 43.98 -25.38 35.85
N LYS A 108 43.52 -24.62 36.86
CA LYS A 108 44.25 -24.49 38.13
C LYS A 108 44.34 -25.83 38.87
N TYR A 109 43.22 -26.56 39.00
CA TYR A 109 43.21 -27.88 39.64
C TYR A 109 44.11 -28.87 38.91
N LYS A 110 44.07 -28.88 37.58
CA LYS A 110 44.92 -29.75 36.76
C LYS A 110 46.41 -29.53 37.06
N ARG A 111 46.86 -28.27 37.11
CA ARG A 111 48.25 -27.91 37.44
C ARG A 111 48.65 -28.25 38.87
N ALA A 112 47.71 -28.29 39.81
CA ALA A 112 47.99 -28.63 41.21
C ALA A 112 48.10 -30.13 41.46
N CYS A 113 47.59 -30.96 40.54
CA CYS A 113 47.66 -32.43 40.61
C CYS A 113 48.79 -33.03 39.76
N GLU A 114 49.50 -32.21 38.98
CA GLU A 114 50.74 -32.54 38.26
C GLU A 114 51.96 -32.20 39.13
#